data_AF-A0A4V5NLZ2-F1
#
_entry.id   AF-A0A4V5NLZ2-F1
#
_cell.length_a   1.000
_cell.length_b   1.000
_cell.length_c   1.000
_cell.angle_alpha   90.00
_cell.angle_beta   90.00
_cell.angle_gamma   90.00
#
_symmetry.space_group_name_H-M   'P 1'
#
loop_
_entity.id
_entity.type
_entity.pdbx_description
1 polymer ?
#
loop_
_entity_poly.entity_id
_entity_poly.type
_entity_poly.pdbx_seq_one_letter_code
_entity_poly.pdbx_strand_id
1 'polypeptide(L)'
;LALAQIAAALHGTPEPVIPQGDALADMVIAHYEDMLGFYGESLGLRVARKHLNWYLEAAGLSARRGPIVTGTSPAQVIRALREAFVAQERAAA
;
A
#
# COMPACT_ATOMS: atom_id res chain seq x y z
N LEU A 1 0.03 -9.43 5.01
CA LEU A 1 1.40 -9.76 5.48
C LEU A 1 1.39 -10.36 6.89
N ALA A 2 0.80 -9.68 7.88
CA ALA A 2 0.67 -10.22 9.24
C ALA A 2 0.02 -11.62 9.30
N LEU A 3 -1.02 -11.89 8.51
CA LEU A 3 -1.67 -13.21 8.46
C LEU A 3 -0.74 -14.33 7.97
N ALA A 4 0.09 -14.05 6.96
CA ALA A 4 1.04 -15.04 6.43
C ALA A 4 2.15 -15.32 7.44
N GLN A 5 2.60 -14.31 8.19
CA GLN A 5 3.60 -14.47 9.25
C GLN A 5 3.03 -15.25 10.43
N ILE A 6 1.79 -14.97 10.85
CA ILE A 6 1.09 -15.73 11.89
C ILE A 6 0.92 -17.19 11.46
N ALA A 7 0.50 -17.45 10.23
CA ALA A 7 0.37 -18.80 9.70
C ALA A 7 1.72 -19.54 9.69
N ALA A 8 2.80 -18.87 9.26
CA ALA A 8 4.13 -19.46 9.26
C ALA A 8 4.61 -19.80 10.68
N ALA A 9 4.40 -18.90 11.63
CA ALA A 9 4.72 -19.15 13.05
C ALA A 9 3.90 -20.30 13.65
N LEU A 10 2.62 -20.41 13.29
CA LEU A 10 1.74 -21.47 13.78
C LEU A 10 2.03 -22.84 13.17
N HIS A 11 2.44 -22.88 11.90
CA HIS A 11 2.61 -24.13 11.15
C HIS A 11 4.08 -24.55 10.94
N GLY A 12 5.04 -23.76 11.43
CA GLY A 12 6.47 -24.03 11.26
C GLY A 12 6.91 -23.98 9.79
N THR A 13 6.17 -23.29 8.92
CA THR A 13 6.54 -23.11 7.51
C THR A 13 7.54 -21.96 7.37
N PRO A 14 8.30 -21.88 6.27
CA PRO A 14 9.23 -20.78 6.04
C PRO A 14 8.56 -19.42 6.20
N GLU A 15 9.32 -18.46 6.73
CA GLU A 15 8.83 -17.10 6.94
C GLU A 15 8.50 -16.46 5.59
N PRO A 16 7.33 -15.81 5.44
CA PRO A 16 6.93 -15.24 4.17
C PRO A 16 7.85 -14.08 3.79
N VAL A 17 8.20 -14.00 2.51
CA VAL A 17 8.90 -12.85 1.97
C VAL A 17 7.99 -11.62 2.08
N ILE A 18 8.43 -10.62 2.83
CA ILE A 18 7.73 -9.35 2.91
C ILE A 18 8.12 -8.50 1.70
N PRO A 19 7.17 -8.11 0.84
CA PRO A 19 7.45 -7.27 -0.30
C PRO A 19 7.89 -5.89 0.16
N GLN A 20 8.79 -5.29 -0.60
CA GLN A 20 9.33 -3.95 -0.41
C GLN A 20 9.36 -3.23 -1.76
N GLY A 21 9.54 -1.91 -1.75
CA GLY A 21 9.69 -1.12 -2.97
C GLY A 21 8.52 -1.32 -3.93
N ASP A 22 8.83 -1.58 -5.20
CA ASP A 22 7.83 -1.80 -6.25
C ASP A 22 6.86 -2.95 -5.97
N ALA A 23 7.35 -4.05 -5.39
CA ALA A 23 6.48 -5.19 -5.06
C ALA A 23 5.45 -4.83 -3.97
N LEU A 24 5.82 -3.97 -3.02
CA LEU A 24 4.88 -3.45 -2.02
C LEU A 24 3.93 -2.44 -2.64
N ALA A 25 4.42 -1.59 -3.55
CA ALA A 25 3.58 -0.65 -4.30
C ALA A 25 2.48 -1.38 -5.07
N ASP A 26 2.83 -2.43 -5.82
CA ASP A 26 1.87 -3.22 -6.61
C ASP A 26 0.81 -3.88 -5.72
N MET A 27 1.21 -4.44 -4.57
CA MET A 27 0.26 -5.01 -3.60
C MET A 27 -0.72 -3.94 -3.08
N VAL A 28 -0.21 -2.76 -2.70
CA VAL A 28 -1.05 -1.67 -2.18
C VAL A 28 -1.99 -1.12 -3.26
N ILE A 29 -1.50 -1.00 -4.49
CA ILE A 29 -2.28 -0.53 -5.65
C ILE A 29 -3.39 -1.53 -5.98
N ALA A 30 -3.09 -2.83 -6.03
CA ALA A 30 -4.11 -3.86 -6.28
C ALA A 30 -5.23 -3.80 -5.22
N HIS A 31 -4.87 -3.68 -3.94
CA HIS A 31 -5.87 -3.55 -2.88
C HIS A 31 -6.68 -2.24 -3.02
N TYR A 32 -6.04 -1.14 -3.40
CA TYR A 32 -6.72 0.12 -3.67
C TYR A 32 -7.73 -0.01 -4.82
N GLU A 33 -7.34 -0.65 -5.92
CA GLU A 33 -8.21 -0.90 -7.08
C GLU A 33 -9.39 -1.82 -6.73
N ASP A 34 -9.18 -2.86 -5.91
CA ASP A 34 -10.25 -3.72 -5.39
C ASP A 34 -11.29 -2.90 -4.59
N MET A 35 -10.83 -1.96 -3.76
CA MET A 35 -11.73 -1.07 -3.01
C MET A 35 -12.55 -0.17 -3.95
N LEU A 36 -11.94 0.35 -5.03
CA LEU A 36 -12.66 1.14 -6.02
C LEU A 36 -13.69 0.29 -6.77
N GLY A 37 -13.33 -0.95 -7.14
CA GLY A 37 -14.24 -1.90 -7.79
C GLY A 37 -15.45 -2.25 -6.92
N PHE A 38 -15.24 -2.38 -5.60
CA PHE A 38 -16.31 -2.72 -4.66
C PHE A 38 -17.20 -1.53 -4.28
N TYR A 39 -16.62 -0.37 -3.96
CA TYR A 39 -17.36 0.80 -3.46
C TYR A 39 -17.77 1.78 -4.57
N GLY A 40 -17.27 1.62 -5.78
CA GLY A 40 -17.31 2.64 -6.82
C GLY A 40 -16.31 3.77 -6.55
N GLU A 41 -15.95 4.52 -7.60
CA GLU A 41 -14.81 5.43 -7.56
C GLU A 41 -14.90 6.53 -6.48
N SER A 42 -16.04 7.21 -6.38
CA SER A 42 -16.24 8.35 -5.46
C SER A 42 -16.24 7.95 -3.98
N LEU A 43 -16.92 6.85 -3.63
CA LEU A 43 -16.91 6.35 -2.26
C LEU A 43 -15.59 5.63 -1.96
N GLY A 44 -15.10 4.81 -2.88
CA GLY A 44 -13.85 4.07 -2.77
C GLY A 44 -12.66 4.98 -2.50
N LEU A 45 -12.54 6.11 -3.19
CA LEU A 45 -11.50 7.12 -2.91
C LEU A 45 -11.51 7.58 -1.45
N ARG A 46 -12.70 7.83 -0.88
CA ARG A 46 -12.82 8.30 0.51
C ARG A 46 -12.47 7.22 1.52
N VAL A 47 -12.95 6.00 1.29
CA VAL A 47 -12.72 4.84 2.18
C VAL A 47 -11.25 4.38 2.11
N ALA A 48 -10.65 4.41 0.94
CA ALA A 48 -9.26 3.99 0.71
C ALA A 48 -8.23 4.86 1.42
N ARG A 49 -8.48 6.17 1.59
CA ARG A 49 -7.51 7.10 2.23
C ARG A 49 -6.98 6.60 3.56
N LYS A 50 -7.86 6.00 4.39
CA LYS A 50 -7.46 5.45 5.70
C LYS A 50 -6.49 4.28 5.55
N HIS A 51 -6.79 3.38 4.62
CA HIS A 51 -5.99 2.19 4.34
C HIS A 51 -4.62 2.59 3.78
N LEU A 52 -4.60 3.53 2.84
CA LEU A 52 -3.36 4.08 2.29
C LEU A 52 -2.52 4.77 3.36
N ASN A 53 -3.13 5.51 4.29
CA ASN A 53 -2.40 6.09 5.42
C ASN A 53 -1.74 5.01 6.29
N TRP A 54 -2.43 3.90 6.58
CA TRP A 54 -1.84 2.78 7.32
C TRP A 54 -0.68 2.11 6.60
N TYR A 55 -0.78 1.91 5.28
CA TYR A 55 0.34 1.37 4.51
C TYR A 55 1.58 2.28 4.55
N LEU A 56 1.36 3.59 4.40
CA LEU A 56 2.45 4.57 4.46
C LEU A 56 3.09 4.62 5.85
N GLU A 57 2.30 4.55 6.92
CA GLU A 57 2.82 4.49 8.29
C GLU A 57 3.64 3.22 8.50
N ALA A 58 3.11 2.05 8.11
CA ALA A 58 3.81 0.77 8.23
C ALA A 58 5.11 0.72 7.42
N ALA A 59 5.17 1.42 6.28
CA ALA A 59 6.35 1.52 5.43
C ALA A 59 7.33 2.65 5.82
N GLY A 60 7.04 3.43 6.87
CA GLY A 60 7.87 4.59 7.26
C GLY A 60 7.79 5.77 6.28
N LEU A 61 6.77 5.81 5.43
CA LEU A 61 6.58 6.79 4.35
C LEU A 61 5.55 7.88 4.69
N SER A 62 5.25 8.12 5.97
CA SER A 62 4.25 9.10 6.41
C SER A 62 4.48 10.52 5.85
N ALA A 63 5.74 10.90 5.60
CA ALA A 63 6.09 12.19 4.99
C ALA A 63 5.60 12.33 3.53
N ARG A 64 5.31 11.22 2.84
CA ARG A 64 4.84 11.17 1.45
C ARG A 64 3.32 11.15 1.33
N ARG A 65 2.58 11.19 2.44
CA ARG A 65 1.11 11.02 2.44
C ARG A 65 0.32 12.07 1.67
N GLY A 66 0.84 13.30 1.57
CA GLY A 66 0.09 14.46 1.07
C GLY A 66 -0.60 14.21 -0.28
N PRO A 67 0.17 14.01 -1.36
CA PRO A 67 -0.39 13.77 -2.69
C PRO A 67 -1.35 12.57 -2.78
N ILE A 68 -1.12 11.54 -1.95
CA ILE A 68 -1.91 10.31 -1.92
C ILE A 68 -3.29 10.56 -1.29
N VAL A 69 -3.34 11.29 -0.17
CA VAL A 69 -4.62 11.54 0.53
C VAL A 69 -5.41 12.71 -0.08
N THR A 70 -4.76 13.62 -0.79
CA THR A 70 -5.41 14.74 -1.49
C THR A 70 -5.80 14.40 -2.93
N GLY A 71 -5.36 13.26 -3.48
CA GLY A 71 -5.69 12.83 -4.82
C GLY A 71 -7.21 12.76 -5.05
N THR A 72 -7.66 13.25 -6.21
CA THR A 72 -9.08 13.29 -6.58
C THR A 72 -9.44 12.33 -7.71
N SER A 73 -8.45 11.65 -8.28
CA SER A 73 -8.64 10.58 -9.27
C SER A 73 -7.75 9.37 -8.95
N PRO A 74 -8.17 8.15 -9.31
CA PRO A 74 -7.38 6.94 -9.11
C PRO A 74 -5.99 7.02 -9.72
N ALA A 75 -5.86 7.55 -10.93
CA ALA A 75 -4.58 7.69 -11.61
C ALA A 75 -3.58 8.56 -10.81
N GLN A 76 -4.03 9.66 -10.19
CA GLN A 76 -3.19 10.50 -9.35
C GLN A 76 -2.70 9.75 -8.11
N VAL A 77 -3.60 9.02 -7.45
CA VAL A 77 -3.30 8.24 -6.24
C VAL A 77 -2.31 7.12 -6.56
N ILE A 78 -2.54 6.36 -7.63
CA ILE A 78 -1.67 5.26 -8.08
C ILE A 78 -0.27 5.78 -8.39
N ARG A 79 -0.16 6.88 -9.14
CA ARG A 79 1.13 7.50 -9.45
C ARG A 79 1.87 7.92 -8.19
N ALA A 80 1.19 8.59 -7.26
CA ALA A 80 1.80 9.03 -6.00
C ALA A 80 2.23 7.85 -5.12
N LEU A 81 1.49 6.73 -5.12
CA LEU A 81 1.89 5.49 -4.45
C LEU A 81 3.19 4.93 -5.05
N ARG A 82 3.28 4.78 -6.38
CA ARG A 82 4.51 4.32 -7.04
C ARG A 82 5.70 5.20 -6.69
N GLU A 83 5.55 6.52 -6.78
CA GLU A 83 6.62 7.47 -6.44
C GLU A 83 7.08 7.35 -4.97
N ALA A 84 6.16 7.11 -4.04
CA ALA A 84 6.49 6.96 -2.62
C ALA A 84 7.28 5.68 -2.33
N PHE A 85 6.87 4.54 -2.91
CA PHE A 85 7.47 3.24 -2.63
C PHE A 85 8.79 3.01 -3.41
N VAL A 86 8.94 3.55 -4.64
CA VAL A 86 10.25 3.55 -5.35
C VAL A 86 11.33 4.27 -4.53
N ALA A 87 10.95 5.37 -3.86
CA ALA A 87 11.89 6.12 -3.01
C ALA A 87 12.30 5.33 -1.76
N GLN A 88 11.47 4.42 -1.26
CA GLN A 88 11.79 3.54 -0.13
C GLN A 88 12.90 2.55 -0.50
N GLU A 89 12.82 1.95 -1.68
CA GLU A 89 13.80 0.97 -2.16
C GLU A 89 15.20 1.59 -2.28
N ARG A 90 15.29 2.83 -2.79
CA ARG A 90 16.55 3.57 -2.87
C ARG A 90 17.17 3.97 -1.53
N ALA A 91 16.36 4.06 -0.47
CA ALA A 91 16.83 4.42 0.86
C ALA A 91 17.27 3.19 1.68
N ALA A 92 16.88 1.98 1.25
CA ALA A 92 17.23 0.72 1.89
C ALA A 92 18.42 -0.01 1.24
N ALA A 93 18.89 0.47 0.08
CA ALA A 93 20.07 -0.02 -0.65
C ALA A 93 21.32 0.82 -0.33
#